data_AF-A0A978TYW4-F1
#
_entry.id   AF-A0A978TYW4-F1
#
_cell.length_a   1.000
_cell.length_b   1.000
_cell.length_c   1.000
_cell.angle_alpha   90.00
_cell.angle_beta   90.00
_cell.angle_gamma   90.00
#
_symmetry.space_group_name_H-M   'P 1'
#
loop_
_entity.id
_entity.type
_entity.pdbx_description
1 polymer ?
#
loop_
_entity_poly.entity_id
_entity_poly.type
_entity_poly.pdbx_seq_one_letter_code
_entity_poly.pdbx_strand_id
1 'polypeptide(L)'
;MYSQVYHLIRSKHDGQYLVARTRSAAGEPTQESGYLLLFKEHSDALTYLNTHGAGIAARFGVESIAGSQLGSLLKRWGFRGVGVVEDPLLPRVEFLEQSREW
;
A
#
# COMPACT_ATOMS: atom_id res chain seq x y z
N MET A 1 -12.23 7.11 20.35
CA MET A 1 -11.18 6.26 19.76
C MET A 1 -10.82 6.88 18.42
N TYR A 2 -9.63 7.44 18.26
CA TYR A 2 -9.24 8.14 17.03
C TYR A 2 -9.16 7.10 15.90
N SER A 3 -10.00 7.24 14.88
CA SER A 3 -9.90 6.44 13.68
C SER A 3 -8.68 6.94 12.91
N GLN A 4 -7.57 6.21 12.97
CA GLN A 4 -6.39 6.52 12.18
C GLN A 4 -6.80 6.49 10.71
N VAL A 5 -6.58 7.58 9.98
CA VAL A 5 -6.75 7.62 8.52
C VAL A 5 -5.42 7.23 7.90
N TYR A 6 -5.48 6.36 6.90
CA TYR A 6 -4.35 6.02 6.04
C TYR A 6 -4.62 6.52 4.63
N HIS A 7 -3.54 6.63 3.87
CA HIS A 7 -3.57 7.01 2.48
C HIS A 7 -2.98 5.89 1.61
N LEU A 8 -3.58 5.70 0.45
CA LEU A 8 -3.29 4.65 -0.52
C LEU A 8 -2.93 5.30 -1.85
N ILE A 9 -1.99 4.70 -2.59
CA ILE A 9 -1.72 5.11 -3.97
C ILE A 9 -2.51 4.21 -4.91
N ARG A 10 -3.34 4.82 -5.76
CA ARG A 10 -4.23 4.14 -6.71
C ARG A 10 -3.97 4.60 -8.13
N SER A 11 -3.87 3.68 -9.07
CA SER A 11 -3.79 3.95 -10.51
C SER A 11 -5.11 4.54 -11.00
N LYS A 12 -5.05 5.69 -11.68
CA LYS A 12 -6.22 6.30 -12.34
C LYS A 12 -6.64 5.55 -13.60
N HIS A 13 -5.76 4.72 -14.16
CA HIS A 13 -6.02 4.00 -15.40
C HIS A 13 -6.79 2.69 -15.16
N ASP A 14 -6.34 1.88 -14.20
CA ASP A 14 -6.88 0.52 -13.97
C ASP A 14 -7.50 0.37 -12.56
N GLY A 15 -7.37 1.38 -11.70
CA GLY A 15 -7.88 1.32 -10.33
C GLY A 15 -7.06 0.44 -9.38
N GLN A 16 -5.97 -0.17 -9.85
CA GLN A 16 -5.03 -0.94 -9.04
C GLN A 16 -4.31 -0.11 -7.98
N TYR A 17 -3.96 -0.74 -6.87
CA TYR A 17 -3.24 -0.11 -5.77
C TYR A 17 -1.74 -0.41 -5.82
N LEU A 18 -0.96 0.50 -5.24
CA LEU A 18 0.47 0.27 -5.03
C LEU A 18 0.69 -0.80 -3.96
N VAL A 19 1.44 -1.83 -4.30
CA VAL A 19 1.68 -3.00 -3.45
C VAL A 19 3.14 -3.39 -3.46
N ALA A 20 3.63 -3.85 -2.31
CA ALA A 20 4.91 -4.55 -2.23
C ALA A 20 4.68 -6.04 -2.55
N ARG A 21 5.29 -6.51 -3.63
CA ARG A 21 5.23 -7.93 -4.01
C ARG A 21 6.38 -8.68 -3.36
N THR A 22 6.09 -9.86 -2.83
CA THR A 22 7.13 -10.80 -2.40
C THR A 22 7.70 -11.49 -3.65
N ARG A 23 9.02 -11.65 -3.68
CA ARG A 23 9.68 -12.45 -4.71
C ARG A 23 9.71 -13.89 -4.22
N SER A 24 9.26 -14.84 -5.04
CA SER A 24 9.45 -16.25 -4.71
C SER A 24 10.93 -16.64 -4.78
N ALA A 25 11.30 -17.72 -4.09
CA ALA A 25 12.66 -18.26 -4.10
C ALA A 25 13.18 -18.59 -5.52
N ALA A 26 12.28 -18.82 -6.48
CA ALA A 26 12.60 -19.01 -7.90
C ALA A 26 12.83 -17.71 -8.69
N GLY A 27 12.79 -16.54 -8.04
CA GLY A 27 13.04 -15.25 -8.68
C GLY A 27 11.86 -14.69 -9.48
N GLU A 28 10.75 -15.42 -9.58
CA GLU A 28 9.52 -14.97 -10.24
C GLU A 28 8.62 -14.19 -9.28
N PRO A 29 7.98 -13.10 -9.74
CA PRO A 29 6.95 -12.42 -8.97
C PRO A 29 5.74 -13.36 -8.86
N THR A 30 5.45 -13.84 -7.65
CA THR A 30 4.19 -14.56 -7.44
C THR A 30 3.03 -13.61 -7.58
N GLN A 31 2.00 -14.03 -8.32
CA GLN A 31 0.72 -13.33 -8.37
C GLN A 31 -0.03 -13.40 -7.03
N GLU A 32 0.51 -14.15 -6.07
CA GLU A 32 -0.11 -14.43 -4.79
C GLU A 32 0.17 -13.30 -3.79
N SER A 33 -0.89 -12.55 -3.49
CA SER A 33 -1.10 -11.75 -2.27
C SER A 33 0.10 -10.93 -1.78
N GLY A 34 0.32 -9.76 -2.38
CA GLY A 34 1.27 -8.76 -1.90
C GLY A 34 0.79 -8.01 -0.65
N TYR A 35 1.61 -7.07 -0.17
CA TYR A 35 1.29 -6.16 0.91
C TYR A 35 0.81 -4.82 0.35
N LEU A 36 -0.36 -4.36 0.79
CA LEU A 36 -0.89 -3.06 0.40
C LEU A 36 -0.10 -1.93 1.08
N LEU A 37 0.46 -1.00 0.31
CA LEU A 37 1.23 0.10 0.90
C LEU A 37 0.31 1.18 1.46
N LEU A 38 0.56 1.54 2.71
CA LEU A 38 -0.17 2.55 3.46
C LEU A 38 0.76 3.70 3.85
N PHE A 39 0.24 4.91 3.72
CA PHE A 39 0.91 6.14 4.11
C PHE A 39 0.13 6.80 5.24
N LYS A 40 0.82 7.27 6.27
CA LYS A 40 0.17 7.94 7.42
C LYS A 40 -0.40 9.30 7.02
N GLU A 41 0.27 9.99 6.09
CA GLU A 41 -0.11 11.33 5.62
C GLU A 41 -0.25 11.35 4.08
N HIS A 42 -1.11 12.23 3.57
CA HIS A 42 -1.32 12.40 2.13
C HIS A 42 -0.06 12.89 1.41
N SER A 43 0.66 13.83 2.03
CA SER A 43 1.92 14.38 1.51
C SER A 43 3.02 13.32 1.42
N ASP A 44 3.01 12.34 2.33
CA ASP A 44 3.96 11.23 2.36
C ASP A 44 3.79 10.34 1.13
N ALA A 45 2.53 9.99 0.80
CA ALA A 45 2.19 9.25 -0.40
C ALA A 45 2.64 9.97 -1.69
N LEU A 46 2.41 11.28 -1.78
CA LEU A 46 2.86 12.09 -2.91
C LEU A 46 4.39 12.15 -2.98
N THR A 47 5.07 12.29 -1.85
CA THR A 47 6.53 12.35 -1.76
C THR A 47 7.14 11.03 -2.22
N TYR A 48 6.60 9.90 -1.76
CA TYR A 48 7.03 8.57 -2.19
C TYR A 48 6.84 8.39 -3.70
N LEU A 49 5.66 8.71 -4.21
CA LEU A 49 5.34 8.57 -5.63
C LEU A 49 6.25 9.44 -6.53
N ASN A 50 6.53 10.68 -6.11
CA ASN A 50 7.42 11.56 -6.85
C ASN A 50 8.87 11.08 -6.78
N THR A 51 9.33 10.58 -5.63
CA THR A 51 10.70 10.09 -5.46
C THR A 51 10.97 8.80 -6.25
N HIS A 52 10.05 7.83 -6.18
CA HIS A 52 10.27 6.48 -6.73
C HIS A 52 9.59 6.24 -8.08
N GLY A 53 8.74 7.17 -8.54
CA GLY A 53 7.89 6.98 -9.71
C GLY A 53 7.54 8.27 -10.48
N ALA A 54 8.41 9.30 -10.44
CA ALA A 54 8.18 10.60 -11.06
C ALA A 54 7.60 10.53 -12.49
N GLY A 55 8.15 9.64 -13.33
CA GLY A 55 7.73 9.50 -14.73
C GLY A 55 6.31 8.97 -14.95
N ILE A 56 5.72 8.36 -13.92
CA ILE A 56 4.36 7.81 -13.97
C ILE A 56 3.42 8.43 -12.92
N ALA A 57 3.91 9.34 -12.07
CA ALA A 57 3.17 9.91 -10.94
C ALA A 57 1.80 10.50 -11.33
N ALA A 58 1.71 11.19 -12.47
CA ALA A 58 0.47 11.78 -12.97
C ALA A 58 -0.67 10.75 -13.19
N ARG A 59 -0.31 9.48 -13.45
CA ARG A 59 -1.24 8.36 -13.68
C ARG A 59 -1.77 7.77 -12.39
N PHE A 60 -1.27 8.20 -11.23
CA PHE A 60 -1.74 7.75 -9.92
C PHE A 60 -2.45 8.89 -9.19
N GLY A 61 -3.28 8.51 -8.22
CA GLY A 61 -3.92 9.39 -7.25
C GLY A 61 -3.76 8.83 -5.84
N VAL A 62 -4.05 9.66 -4.85
CA VAL A 62 -4.02 9.27 -3.44
C VAL A 62 -5.46 9.16 -2.92
N GLU A 63 -5.78 8.04 -2.30
CA GLU A 63 -7.10 7.73 -1.74
C GLU A 63 -6.99 7.61 -0.21
N SER A 64 -7.95 8.17 0.53
CA SER A 64 -7.97 8.12 2.00
C SER A 64 -8.89 7.01 2.49
N ILE A 65 -8.46 6.27 3.51
CA ILE A 65 -9.18 5.13 4.07
C ILE A 65 -9.14 5.19 5.60
N ALA A 66 -10.26 4.90 6.24
CA ALA A 66 -10.29 4.73 7.69
C ALA A 66 -9.64 3.39 8.08
N GLY A 67 -8.75 3.40 9.07
CA GLY A 67 -8.06 2.19 9.55
C GLY A 67 -9.00 1.07 10.00
N SER A 68 -10.21 1.42 10.45
CA SER A 68 -11.26 0.44 10.80
C SER A 68 -11.78 -0.35 9.59
N GLN A 69 -11.69 0.18 8.38
CA GLN A 69 -12.16 -0.47 7.15
C GLN A 69 -11.09 -1.35 6.49
N LEU A 70 -9.82 -1.15 6.88
CA LEU A 70 -8.67 -1.78 6.26
C LEU A 70 -8.75 -3.30 6.32
N GLY A 71 -9.15 -3.87 7.46
CA GLY A 71 -9.26 -5.31 7.64
C GLY A 71 -10.19 -6.00 6.66
N SER A 72 -11.41 -5.46 6.53
CA SER A 72 -12.41 -5.97 5.60
C SER A 72 -11.96 -5.83 4.14
N LEU A 73 -11.22 -4.76 3.83
CA LEU A 73 -10.71 -4.50 2.48
C LEU A 73 -9.57 -5.44 2.09
N LEU A 74 -8.62 -5.69 2.99
CA LEU A 74 -7.53 -6.64 2.76
C LEU A 74 -8.07 -8.04 2.46
N LYS A 75 -9.07 -8.50 3.23
CA LYS A 75 -9.72 -9.80 2.98
C LYS A 75 -10.40 -9.85 1.61
N ARG A 76 -11.18 -8.81 1.28
CA ARG A 76 -11.94 -8.74 0.02
C ARG A 76 -11.03 -8.68 -1.20
N TRP A 77 -9.89 -8.01 -1.07
CA TRP A 77 -8.92 -7.84 -2.16
C TRP A 77 -7.83 -8.92 -2.19
N GLY A 78 -7.79 -9.81 -1.20
CA GLY A 78 -6.85 -10.94 -1.15
C GLY A 78 -5.40 -10.53 -0.90
N PHE A 79 -5.16 -9.41 -0.21
CA PHE A 79 -3.81 -9.00 0.19
C PHE A 79 -3.34 -9.79 1.41
N ARG A 80 -2.04 -10.12 1.45
CA ARG A 80 -1.45 -10.85 2.60
C ARG A 80 -1.40 -9.98 3.85
N GLY A 81 -1.32 -8.67 3.67
CA GLY A 81 -1.19 -7.72 4.75
C GLY A 81 -0.98 -6.31 4.23
N VAL A 82 -0.42 -5.46 5.09
CA VAL A 82 -0.11 -4.06 4.77
C VAL A 82 1.37 -3.77 4.99
N GLY A 83 1.91 -2.86 4.20
CA GLY A 83 3.21 -2.25 4.42
C GLY A 83 2.99 -0.78 4.78
N VAL A 84 3.21 -0.42 6.04
CA VAL A 84 3.13 0.98 6.49
C VAL A 84 4.46 1.65 6.16
N VAL A 85 4.43 2.64 5.27
CA VAL A 85 5.60 3.44 4.93
C VAL A 85 5.88 4.40 6.08
N GLU A 86 7.06 4.26 6.69
CA GLU A 86 7.50 5.11 7.79
C GLU A 86 8.32 6.31 7.30
N ASP A 87 9.08 6.13 6.24
CA ASP A 87 9.87 7.20 5.61
C ASP A 87 9.75 7.09 4.08
N PRO A 88 9.23 8.12 3.39
CA PRO A 88 9.00 8.08 1.95
C PRO A 88 10.28 8.31 1.13
N LEU A 89 11.31 8.92 1.72
CA LEU A 89 12.57 9.27 1.04
C LEU A 89 13.54 8.08 1.09
N LEU A 90 13.68 7.48 2.26
CA LEU A 90 14.39 6.24 2.53
C LEU A 90 13.33 5.18 2.82
N PRO A 91 12.84 4.42 1.82
CA PRO A 91 11.60 3.63 1.89
C PRO A 91 11.67 2.51 2.94
N ARG A 92 11.53 2.90 4.21
CA ARG A 92 11.43 2.03 5.38
C ARG A 92 9.96 1.68 5.51
N VAL A 93 9.68 0.38 5.37
CA VAL A 93 8.33 -0.14 5.36
C VAL A 93 8.20 -1.17 6.47
N GLU A 94 7.24 -0.96 7.36
CA GLU A 94 6.86 -1.94 8.36
C GLU A 94 5.76 -2.84 7.79
N PHE A 95 6.04 -4.14 7.71
CA PHE A 95 5.10 -5.11 7.17
C PHE A 95 4.31 -5.78 8.29
N LEU A 96 2.98 -5.72 8.19
CA LEU A 96 2.05 -6.37 9.09
C LEU A 96 1.25 -7.40 8.30
N GLU A 97 1.39 -8.67 8.66
CA GLU A 97 0.60 -9.74 8.08
C GLU A 97 -0.83 -9.72 8.64
N GLN A 98 -1.80 -9.98 7.77
CA GLN A 98 -3.16 -10.22 8.19
C GLN A 98 -3.20 -11.54 8.96
N SER A 99 -3.27 -11.47 10.29
CA SER A 99 -3.63 -12.64 11.08
C SER A 99 -5.02 -13.12 10.65
N ARG A 100 -5.22 -14.44 10.58
CA ARG A 100 -6.47 -15.09 10.14
C ARG A 100 -7.72 -14.73 10.98
N GLU A 101 -7.57 -13.93 12.04
CA GLU A 101 -8.58 -13.69 13.08
C GLU A 101 -9.14 -12.26 13.14
N TRP A 102 -9.03 -11.48 12.06
CA TRP A 102 -9.63 -10.13 12.00
C TRP A 102 -11.15 -10.14 11.78
#